data_AF-A0A543AVV0-F1
#
_entry.id   AF-A0A543AVV0-F1
#
_cell.length_a   1.000
_cell.length_b   1.000
_cell.length_c   1.000
_cell.angle_alpha   90.00
_cell.angle_beta   90.00
_cell.angle_gamma   90.00
#
_symmetry.space_group_name_H-M   'P 1'
#
loop_
_entity.id
_entity.type
_entity.pdbx_description
1 polymer ?
#
loop_
_entity_poly.entity_id
_entity_poly.type
_entity_poly.pdbx_seq_one_letter_code
_entity_poly.pdbx_strand_id
1 'polypeptide(L)'
;MASLDEFVTSVQSNIEALKQAQTSMDTAKQQAEELSAQFQSLGAESMSIGTQSLKQGVEQAQAGVVPVITQLEQLITQAQGLKS
;
A
#
# COMPACT_ATOMS: atom_id res chain seq x y z
N MET A 1 -19.65 -2.91 -25.27
CA MET A 1 -19.38 -1.79 -24.35
C MET A 1 -19.57 -2.20 -22.90
N ALA A 2 -20.64 -2.91 -22.52
CA ALA A 2 -20.86 -3.39 -21.14
C ALA A 2 -19.66 -4.09 -20.50
N SER A 3 -18.98 -5.01 -21.20
CA SER A 3 -17.80 -5.71 -20.68
C SER A 3 -16.60 -4.81 -20.38
N LEU A 4 -16.48 -3.69 -21.09
CA LEU A 4 -15.40 -2.72 -20.89
C LEU A 4 -15.73 -1.75 -19.74
N ASP A 5 -17.01 -1.43 -19.54
CA ASP A 5 -17.50 -0.71 -18.37
C ASP A 5 -17.32 -1.54 -17.08
N GLU A 6 -17.64 -2.83 -17.14
CA GLU A 6 -17.41 -3.79 -16.05
C GLU A 6 -15.93 -3.94 -15.72
N PHE A 7 -15.07 -4.06 -16.74
CA PHE A 7 -13.62 -4.08 -16.57
C PHE A 7 -13.11 -2.82 -15.87
N VAL A 8 -13.47 -1.62 -16.35
CA VAL A 8 -13.05 -0.35 -15.74
C VAL A 8 -13.51 -0.27 -14.28
N THR A 9 -14.76 -0.64 -14.01
CA THR A 9 -15.31 -0.64 -12.64
C THR A 9 -14.55 -1.60 -11.72
N SER A 10 -14.20 -2.79 -12.20
CA SER A 10 -13.40 -3.76 -11.43
C SER A 10 -12.00 -3.23 -11.14
N VAL A 11 -11.33 -2.63 -12.12
CA VAL A 11 -9.99 -2.04 -11.93
C VAL A 11 -10.03 -0.87 -10.95
N GLN A 12 -11.06 -0.01 -11.02
CA GLN A 12 -11.26 1.07 -10.05
C GLN A 12 -11.44 0.55 -8.63
N SER A 13 -12.22 -0.51 -8.44
CA SER A 13 -12.37 -1.16 -7.13
C SER A 13 -11.04 -1.69 -6.59
N ASN A 14 -10.20 -2.26 -7.45
CA ASN A 14 -8.87 -2.74 -7.05
C ASN A 14 -7.95 -1.58 -6.65
N ILE A 15 -7.98 -0.46 -7.37
CA ILE A 15 -7.22 0.74 -7.01
C ILE A 15 -7.63 1.25 -5.62
N GLU A 16 -8.93 1.33 -5.34
CA GLU A 16 -9.42 1.79 -4.04
C GLU A 16 -9.04 0.84 -2.90
N ALA A 17 -9.09 -0.48 -3.14
CA ALA A 17 -8.60 -1.46 -2.17
C ALA A 17 -7.09 -1.31 -1.89
N LEU A 18 -6.29 -1.05 -2.92
CA LEU A 18 -4.85 -0.81 -2.77
C LEU A 18 -4.56 0.48 -2.01
N LYS A 19 -5.31 1.56 -2.26
CA LYS A 19 -5.19 2.81 -1.48
C LYS A 19 -5.55 2.61 -0.01
N GLN A 20 -6.59 1.84 0.29
CA GLN A 20 -6.93 1.47 1.68
C GLN A 20 -5.82 0.64 2.33
N ALA A 21 -5.19 -0.26 1.57
CA ALA A 21 -4.01 -1.00 2.04
C ALA A 21 -2.84 -0.05 2.34
N GLN A 22 -2.60 0.99 1.53
CA GLN A 22 -1.59 2.02 1.82
C GLN A 22 -1.86 2.75 3.13
N THR A 23 -3.10 3.17 3.39
CA THR A 23 -3.48 3.78 4.69
C THR A 23 -3.22 2.84 5.87
N SER A 24 -3.52 1.55 5.70
CA SER A 24 -3.26 0.53 6.72
C SER A 24 -1.76 0.33 6.96
N MET A 25 -0.96 0.38 5.89
CA MET A 25 0.50 0.32 5.97
C MET A 25 1.10 1.55 6.67
N ASP A 26 0.58 2.75 6.42
CA ASP A 26 1.02 3.96 7.13
C ASP A 26 0.74 3.86 8.64
N THR A 27 -0.44 3.34 9.00
CA THR A 27 -0.79 3.06 10.39
C THR A 27 0.19 2.05 11.02
N ALA A 28 0.51 0.96 10.30
CA ALA A 28 1.45 -0.05 10.79
C ALA A 28 2.86 0.51 10.98
N LYS A 29 3.34 1.39 10.08
CA LYS A 29 4.63 2.08 10.22
C LYS A 29 4.67 2.95 11.48
N GLN A 30 3.61 3.72 11.73
CA GLN A 30 3.53 4.55 12.92
C GLN A 30 3.56 3.71 14.20
N GLN A 31 2.78 2.62 14.24
CA GLN A 31 2.79 1.70 15.37
C GLN A 31 4.16 1.04 15.60
N ALA A 32 4.85 0.65 14.51
CA ALA A 32 6.19 0.10 14.59
C ALA A 32 7.21 1.10 15.16
N GLU A 33 7.10 2.37 14.80
CA GLU A 33 7.94 3.45 15.29
C GLU A 33 7.69 3.74 16.78
N GLU A 34 6.42 3.86 17.18
CA GLU A 34 6.03 4.01 18.59
C GLU A 34 6.52 2.85 19.45
N LEU A 35 6.36 1.61 18.96
CA LEU A 35 6.78 0.41 19.68
C LEU A 35 8.31 0.31 19.75
N SER A 36 9.03 0.72 18.71
CA SER A 36 10.50 0.77 18.73
C SER A 36 11.00 1.74 19.79
N ALA A 37 10.41 2.93 19.89
CA ALA A 37 10.75 3.92 20.91
C ALA A 37 10.46 3.40 22.33
N GLN A 38 9.33 2.71 22.53
CA GLN A 38 9.01 2.06 23.80
C GLN A 38 10.07 1.02 24.18
N PHE A 39 10.43 0.12 23.26
CA PHE A 39 11.47 -0.89 23.53
C PHE A 39 12.84 -0.28 23.80
N GLN A 40 13.22 0.81 23.13
CA GLN A 40 14.46 1.53 23.43
C GLN A 40 14.45 2.07 24.86
N SER A 41 13.35 2.69 25.30
CA SER A 41 13.24 3.23 26.65
C SER A 41 13.29 2.15 27.75
N LEU A 42 12.89 0.92 27.42
CA LEU A 42 12.95 -0.25 28.30
C LEU A 42 14.29 -1.00 28.24
N GLY A 43 15.23 -0.58 27.39
CA GLY A 43 16.49 -1.29 27.17
C GLY A 43 16.35 -2.62 26.40
N ALA A 44 15.22 -2.84 25.73
CA ALA A 44 14.92 -4.06 24.97
C ALA A 44 15.45 -3.95 23.52
N GLU A 45 16.76 -3.86 23.34
CA GLU A 45 17.42 -3.60 22.04
C GLU A 45 16.97 -4.54 20.92
N SER A 46 16.94 -5.86 21.17
CA SER A 46 16.51 -6.84 20.16
C SER A 46 15.08 -6.62 19.68
N MET A 47 14.18 -6.17 20.57
CA MET A 47 12.80 -5.86 20.21
C MET A 47 12.70 -4.53 19.43
N SER A 48 13.53 -3.54 19.79
CA SER A 48 13.63 -2.30 19.01
C SER A 48 14.13 -2.56 17.59
N ILE A 49 15.13 -3.43 17.40
CA ILE A 49 15.62 -3.82 16.08
C ILE A 49 14.55 -4.58 15.30
N GLY A 50 13.83 -5.50 15.95
CA GLY A 50 12.74 -6.25 15.32
C GLY A 50 11.61 -5.33 14.80
N THR A 51 11.26 -4.31 15.58
CA THR A 51 10.24 -3.31 15.18
C THR A 51 10.71 -2.38 14.07
N GLN A 52 11.99 -1.99 14.06
CA GLN A 52 12.57 -1.27 12.92
C GLN A 52 12.58 -2.11 11.65
N SER A 53 12.88 -3.41 11.76
CA SER A 53 12.82 -4.33 10.62
C SER A 53 11.38 -4.46 10.09
N LEU A 54 10.38 -4.48 10.98
CA LEU A 54 8.97 -4.47 10.58
C LEU A 54 8.61 -3.17 9.85
N LYS A 55 9.02 -2.00 10.36
CA LYS A 55 8.84 -0.70 9.69
C LYS A 55 9.42 -0.72 8.27
N GLN A 56 10.66 -1.19 8.11
CA GLN A 56 11.30 -1.32 6.79
C GLN A 56 10.55 -2.27 5.86
N GLY A 57 10.07 -3.41 6.37
CA GLY A 57 9.27 -4.34 5.58
C GLY A 57 7.97 -3.72 5.06
N VAL A 58 7.30 -2.91 5.89
CA VAL A 58 6.09 -2.18 5.48
C VAL A 58 6.41 -1.08 4.47
N GLU A 59 7.52 -0.35 4.64
CA GLU A 59 7.98 0.65 3.66
C GLU A 59 8.28 0.03 2.28
N GLN A 60 8.91 -1.15 2.27
CA GLN A 60 9.16 -1.90 1.03
C GLN A 60 7.85 -2.36 0.37
N ALA A 61 6.90 -2.87 1.16
CA ALA A 61 5.58 -3.25 0.65
C ALA A 61 4.83 -2.05 0.06
N GLN A 62 4.85 -0.91 0.75
CA GLN A 62 4.25 0.34 0.28
C GLN A 62 4.86 0.82 -1.03
N ALA A 63 6.20 0.77 -1.14
CA ALA A 63 6.92 1.10 -2.37
C ALA A 63 6.56 0.16 -3.53
N GLY A 64 6.24 -1.10 -3.25
CA GLY A 64 5.76 -2.07 -4.25
C GLY A 64 4.32 -1.83 -4.71
N VAL A 65 3.45 -1.28 -3.87
CA VAL A 65 2.04 -1.01 -4.22
C VAL A 65 1.86 0.21 -5.10
N VAL A 66 2.66 1.27 -4.91
CA VAL A 66 2.60 2.50 -5.73
C VAL A 66 2.65 2.23 -7.24
N PRO A 67 3.63 1.49 -7.79
CA PRO A 67 3.68 1.24 -9.23
C PRO A 67 2.51 0.39 -9.73
N VAL A 68 1.94 -0.49 -8.89
CA VAL A 68 0.74 -1.27 -9.25
C VAL A 68 -0.46 -0.36 -9.44
N ILE A 69 -0.67 0.60 -8.52
CA ILE A 69 -1.75 1.59 -8.66
C ILE A 69 -1.57 2.39 -9.97
N THR A 70 -0.37 2.89 -10.23
CA THR A 70 -0.09 3.64 -11.48
C THR A 70 -0.36 2.81 -12.74
N GLN A 71 0.01 1.52 -12.75
CA GLN A 71 -0.27 0.63 -13.88
C GLN A 71 -1.78 0.41 -14.07
N LEU A 72 -2.55 0.24 -12.99
CA LEU A 72 -4.00 0.09 -13.04
C LEU A 72 -4.69 1.37 -13.55
N GLU A 73 -4.22 2.55 -13.14
CA GLU A 73 -4.71 3.83 -13.64
C GLU A 73 -4.46 3.98 -15.16
N GLN A 74 -3.27 3.60 -15.63
CA GLN A 74 -2.96 3.58 -17.06
C GLN A 74 -3.85 2.60 -17.84
N LEU A 75 -4.15 1.43 -17.28
CA LEU A 75 -5.07 0.47 -17.88
C LEU A 75 -6.49 1.05 -18.02
N ILE A 76 -6.96 1.81 -17.04
CA ILE A 76 -8.25 2.53 -17.13
C ILE A 76 -8.21 3.54 -18.29
N THR A 77 -7.15 4.36 -18.38
CA THR A 77 -7.02 5.35 -19.45
C THR A 77 -7.05 4.69 -20.84
N GLN A 78 -6.32 3.59 -21.01
CA GLN A 78 -6.32 2.82 -22.26
C GLN A 78 -7.71 2.23 -22.56
N ALA A 79 -8.35 1.62 -21.58
CA ALA A 79 -9.69 1.06 -21.72
C ALA A 79 -10.75 2.14 -22.07
N GLN A 80 -10.64 3.33 -21.50
CA GLN A 80 -11.50 4.46 -21.86
C GLN A 80 -11.22 4.97 -23.28
N GLY A 81 -9.96 5.01 -23.70
CA GLY A 81 -9.58 5.37 -25.08
C GLY A 81 -10.19 4.43 -26.12
N LEU A 82 -10.32 3.14 -25.82
CA LEU A 82 -10.95 2.14 -26.71
C LEU A 82 -12.48 2.29 -26.83
N LYS A 83 -13.13 3.11 -25.98
CA LYS A 83 -14.56 3.44 -26.08
C LYS A 83 -14.83 4.59 -27.06
N SER A 84 -13.81 5.38 -27.36
CA SER A 84 -13.85 6.57 -28.22
C SER A 84 -13.81 6.17 -29.69
#